data_AF-A0A6P8T3U5-F1
#
_entry.id   AF-A0A6P8T3U5-F1
#
_cell.length_a   1.000
_cell.length_b   1.000
_cell.length_c   1.000
_cell.angle_alpha   90.00
_cell.angle_beta   90.00
_cell.angle_gamma   90.00
#
_symmetry.space_group_name_H-M   'P 1'
#
loop_
_entity.id
_entity.type
_entity.pdbx_description
1 polymer ?
#
loop_
_entity_poly.entity_id
_entity_poly.type
_entity_poly.pdbx_seq_one_letter_code
_entity_poly.pdbx_strand_id
1 'polypeptide(L)'
;VSVLLSNSGLMDQLQTVLSSSSSSSSSSSLFTPSTCPPSALLCCSHLLLSSLVTLQHVHSSQVQKSISWSLDEAVQRLLVQKRNMDNLSLVSLLRLLQALLDADLESEVVSLTSGPSLVGPRPLGVEDGSLYPLGTRGAQCLSTALSGLLLQKHELLLRASVNCLGSLLGFLQRRSPSTAKFVVCQQWNRFLVYCLLSSGESYRLHPVVHKLITILLKHGNSAAVLWEPDLLWVMEAVELRGVKELSEEATQSLRLLLTQTLRSVLQPPLTEEQKQRVKSVIKSLALHTPPNLPSKVLRFGDVSICLSDFTVKSEVFQ
;
A
#
# COMPACT_ATOMS: atom_id res chain seq x y z
N VAL A 1 23.46 -1.68 -5.73
CA VAL A 1 22.65 -0.58 -5.15
C VAL A 1 23.44 0.72 -5.13
N SER A 2 24.62 0.76 -4.50
CA SER A 2 25.52 1.92 -4.48
C SER A 2 25.83 2.50 -5.86
N VAL A 3 26.11 1.66 -6.86
CA VAL A 3 26.42 2.08 -8.25
C VAL A 3 25.24 2.82 -8.92
N LEU A 4 23.99 2.44 -8.65
CA LEU A 4 22.81 3.11 -9.23
C LEU A 4 22.52 4.43 -8.51
N LEU A 5 22.66 4.47 -7.18
CA LEU A 5 22.43 5.67 -6.37
C LEU A 5 23.53 6.74 -6.50
N SER A 6 24.69 6.36 -7.04
CA SER A 6 25.79 7.26 -7.40
C SER A 6 25.79 7.66 -8.87
N ASN A 7 24.82 7.19 -9.67
CA ASN A 7 24.73 7.57 -11.07
C ASN A 7 23.93 8.88 -11.21
N SER A 8 24.65 10.01 -11.22
CA SER A 8 24.04 11.34 -11.36
C SER A 8 23.26 11.53 -12.67
N GLY A 9 23.76 10.97 -13.79
CA GLY A 9 23.09 11.04 -15.09
C GLY A 9 21.73 10.34 -15.12
N LEU A 10 21.62 9.17 -14.47
CA LEU A 10 20.34 8.48 -14.29
C LEU A 10 19.34 9.32 -13.48
N MET A 11 19.80 9.93 -12.37
CA MET A 11 18.95 10.77 -11.53
C MET A 11 18.46 12.01 -12.30
N ASP A 12 19.29 12.61 -13.15
CA ASP A 12 18.92 13.74 -14.00
C ASP A 12 17.89 13.36 -15.05
N GLN A 13 18.01 12.20 -15.67
CA GLN A 13 17.02 11.69 -16.62
C GLN A 13 15.67 11.42 -15.93
N LEU A 14 15.68 10.81 -14.75
CA LEU A 14 14.47 10.57 -13.97
C LEU A 14 13.81 11.87 -13.55
N GLN A 15 14.59 12.85 -13.07
CA GLN A 15 14.07 14.18 -12.73
C GLN A 15 13.39 14.84 -13.95
N THR A 16 14.04 14.79 -15.11
CA THR A 16 13.52 15.38 -16.34
C THR A 16 12.17 14.77 -16.72
N VAL A 17 12.08 13.44 -16.72
CA VAL A 17 10.85 12.71 -17.08
C VAL A 17 9.71 13.03 -16.10
N LEU A 18 9.99 13.08 -14.79
CA LEU A 18 8.98 13.39 -13.78
C LEU A 18 8.50 14.85 -13.88
N SER A 19 9.41 15.80 -14.07
CA SER A 19 9.08 17.22 -14.21
C SER A 19 8.24 17.52 -15.46
N SER A 20 8.47 16.83 -16.57
CA SER A 20 7.65 17.00 -17.79
C SER A 20 6.20 16.56 -17.61
N SER A 21 5.92 15.61 -16.71
CA SER A 21 4.54 15.19 -16.41
C SER A 21 3.77 16.23 -15.59
N SER A 22 4.48 16.97 -14.73
CA SER A 22 3.90 18.04 -13.89
C SER A 22 3.34 19.19 -14.71
N SER A 23 4.06 19.62 -15.76
CA SER A 23 3.66 20.75 -16.59
C SER A 23 2.36 20.55 -17.37
N SER A 24 2.02 19.32 -17.77
CA SER A 24 0.76 19.02 -18.48
C SER A 24 -0.48 19.11 -17.59
N SER A 25 -0.32 19.10 -16.26
CA SER A 25 -1.45 19.19 -15.31
C SER A 25 -1.98 20.62 -15.17
N SER A 26 -1.19 21.63 -15.59
CA SER A 26 -1.48 23.07 -15.41
C SER A 26 -1.94 23.77 -16.68
N SER A 27 -1.79 23.16 -17.86
CA SER A 27 -2.02 23.80 -19.16
C SER A 27 -3.18 23.16 -19.93
N SER A 28 -4.41 23.53 -19.57
CA SER A 28 -5.50 23.62 -20.54
C SER A 28 -5.28 24.89 -21.39
N SER A 29 -4.30 24.86 -22.29
CA SER A 29 -4.14 25.88 -23.33
C SER A 29 -3.88 25.21 -24.67
N LEU A 30 -4.69 25.56 -25.67
CA LEU A 30 -4.60 25.03 -27.01
C LEU A 30 -3.21 25.30 -27.64
N PHE A 31 -2.75 24.34 -28.44
CA PHE A 31 -1.67 24.44 -29.44
C PHE A 31 -0.23 24.64 -28.93
N THR A 32 0.41 23.55 -28.48
CA THR A 32 1.84 23.28 -28.72
C THR A 32 2.07 21.76 -28.82
N PRO A 33 3.06 21.27 -29.60
CA PRO A 33 3.32 19.84 -29.72
C PRO A 33 3.76 19.29 -28.36
N SER A 34 2.94 18.41 -27.81
CA SER A 34 3.11 17.75 -26.52
C SER A 34 4.49 17.09 -26.40
N THR A 35 5.34 17.61 -25.52
CA THR A 35 6.55 16.96 -25.00
C THR A 35 6.23 16.04 -23.81
N CYS A 36 5.02 15.47 -23.77
CA CYS A 36 4.65 14.53 -22.73
C CYS A 36 5.44 13.23 -22.91
N PRO A 37 6.20 12.77 -21.89
CA PRO A 37 6.87 11.48 -21.97
C PRO A 37 5.82 10.36 -22.12
N PRO A 38 6.12 9.30 -22.89
CA PRO A 38 5.17 8.19 -23.06
C PRO A 38 4.80 7.62 -21.70
N SER A 39 3.52 7.32 -21.49
CA SER A 39 2.97 6.87 -20.19
C SER A 39 3.75 5.68 -19.61
N ALA A 40 4.24 4.78 -20.46
CA ALA A 40 5.10 3.67 -20.08
C ALA A 40 6.43 4.11 -19.43
N LEU A 41 7.08 5.16 -19.94
CA LEU A 41 8.33 5.69 -19.39
C LEU A 41 8.11 6.31 -18.01
N LEU A 42 6.99 7.01 -17.81
CA LEU A 42 6.61 7.53 -16.50
C LEU A 42 6.35 6.40 -15.51
N CYS A 43 5.64 5.34 -15.93
CA CYS A 43 5.41 4.17 -15.09
C CYS A 43 6.73 3.50 -14.69
N CYS A 44 7.63 3.28 -15.64
CA CYS A 44 8.96 2.72 -15.37
C CYS A 44 9.76 3.62 -14.41
N SER A 45 9.68 4.93 -14.57
CA SER A 45 10.35 5.90 -13.69
C SER A 45 9.83 5.80 -12.26
N HIS A 46 8.50 5.75 -12.06
CA HIS A 46 7.92 5.57 -10.72
C HIS A 46 8.31 4.24 -10.08
N LEU A 47 8.28 3.14 -10.84
CA LEU A 47 8.63 1.80 -10.34
C LEU A 47 10.11 1.67 -10.01
N LEU A 48 10.98 2.25 -10.85
CA LEU A 48 12.42 2.31 -10.60
C LEU A 48 12.70 3.14 -9.35
N LEU A 49 12.09 4.33 -9.23
CA LEU A 49 12.25 5.20 -8.07
C LEU A 49 11.75 4.54 -6.79
N SER A 50 10.60 3.86 -6.83
CA SER A 50 10.08 3.06 -5.72
C SER A 50 11.07 1.99 -5.27
N SER A 51 11.71 1.31 -6.22
CA SER A 51 12.72 0.28 -5.95
C SER A 51 13.98 0.89 -5.34
N LEU A 52 14.44 2.04 -5.85
CA LEU A 52 15.60 2.75 -5.32
C LEU A 52 15.36 3.25 -3.89
N VAL A 53 14.19 3.84 -3.61
CA VAL A 53 13.80 4.27 -2.25
C VAL A 53 13.78 3.07 -1.29
N THR A 54 13.15 1.96 -1.70
CA THR A 54 13.07 0.76 -0.87
C THR A 54 14.46 0.19 -0.56
N LEU A 55 15.32 0.07 -1.59
CA LEU A 55 16.68 -0.44 -1.41
C LEU A 55 17.54 0.50 -0.58
N GLN A 56 17.41 1.81 -0.78
CA GLN A 56 18.13 2.81 0.01
C GLN A 56 17.71 2.76 1.48
N HIS A 57 16.42 2.62 1.76
CA HIS A 57 15.94 2.48 3.13
C HIS A 57 16.48 1.20 3.78
N VAL A 58 16.42 0.05 3.10
CA VAL A 58 16.85 -1.25 3.66
C VAL A 58 18.36 -1.29 3.91
N HIS A 59 19.16 -0.65 3.06
CA HIS A 59 20.62 -0.71 3.12
C HIS A 59 21.28 0.56 3.68
N SER A 60 20.50 1.59 4.03
CA SER A 60 20.98 2.91 4.51
C SER A 60 22.14 3.47 3.68
N SER A 61 22.07 3.28 2.36
CA SER A 61 23.16 3.63 1.44
C SER A 61 23.12 5.12 1.09
N GLN A 62 24.29 5.75 1.06
CA GLN A 62 24.41 7.16 0.69
C GLN A 62 23.99 7.42 -0.77
N VAL A 63 23.30 8.53 -0.98
CA VAL A 63 22.87 9.00 -2.31
C VAL A 63 23.63 10.26 -2.69
N GLN A 64 24.16 10.31 -3.91
CA GLN A 64 24.92 11.49 -4.39
C GLN A 64 24.01 12.64 -4.84
N LYS A 65 22.80 12.34 -5.34
CA LYS A 65 21.86 13.32 -5.85
C LYS A 65 20.42 12.93 -5.57
N SER A 66 19.66 13.83 -4.96
CA SER A 66 18.23 13.64 -4.70
C SER A 66 17.37 14.09 -5.88
N ILE A 67 16.29 13.36 -6.16
CA ILE A 67 15.24 13.75 -7.12
C ILE A 67 14.15 14.50 -6.37
N SER A 68 13.78 15.68 -6.85
CA SER A 68 12.65 16.46 -6.34
C SER A 68 11.33 15.88 -6.84
N TRP A 69 10.39 15.66 -5.93
CA TRP A 69 9.08 15.10 -6.24
C TRP A 69 7.97 15.74 -5.43
N SER A 70 6.90 16.18 -6.11
CA SER A 70 5.78 16.91 -5.50
C SER A 70 4.72 15.96 -4.96
N LEU A 71 4.58 15.94 -3.63
CA LEU A 71 3.58 15.14 -2.96
C LEU A 71 2.16 15.71 -3.20
N ASP A 72 2.00 17.03 -3.24
CA ASP A 72 0.73 17.71 -3.53
C ASP A 72 0.18 17.26 -4.88
N GLU A 73 1.01 17.33 -5.92
CA GLU A 73 0.56 16.95 -7.24
C GLU A 73 0.17 15.46 -7.32
N ALA A 74 0.93 14.59 -6.65
CA ALA A 74 0.62 13.17 -6.61
C ALA A 74 -0.74 12.90 -5.93
N VAL A 75 -0.98 13.51 -4.77
CA VAL A 75 -2.26 13.36 -4.05
C VAL A 75 -3.41 13.99 -4.84
N GLN A 76 -3.21 15.16 -5.46
CA GLN A 76 -4.21 15.80 -6.31
C GLN A 76 -4.55 14.97 -7.55
N ARG A 77 -3.55 14.34 -8.19
CA ARG A 77 -3.77 13.42 -9.32
C ARG A 77 -4.63 12.24 -8.91
N LEU A 78 -4.35 11.63 -7.75
CA LEU A 78 -5.14 10.50 -7.24
C LEU A 78 -6.57 10.90 -6.84
N LEU A 79 -6.78 12.13 -6.35
CA LEU A 79 -8.09 12.62 -5.97
C LEU A 79 -8.96 13.01 -7.17
N VAL A 80 -8.42 13.85 -8.05
CA VAL A 80 -9.19 14.55 -9.09
C VAL A 80 -9.06 13.84 -10.43
N GLN A 81 -7.86 13.38 -10.77
CA GLN A 81 -7.52 12.92 -12.13
C GLN A 81 -7.51 11.39 -12.27
N LYS A 82 -7.81 10.62 -11.21
CA LYS A 82 -7.76 9.16 -11.27
C LYS A 82 -8.63 8.51 -12.36
N ARG A 83 -9.70 9.18 -12.82
CA ARG A 83 -10.56 8.67 -13.90
C ARG A 83 -9.94 8.84 -15.29
N ASN A 84 -8.97 9.73 -15.42
CA ASN A 84 -8.30 10.08 -16.68
C ASN A 84 -6.92 9.40 -16.82
N MET A 85 -6.54 8.58 -15.84
CA MET A 85 -5.26 7.88 -15.82
C MET A 85 -5.44 6.40 -16.12
N ASP A 86 -4.50 5.82 -16.87
CA ASP A 86 -4.43 4.38 -17.05
C ASP A 86 -4.18 3.66 -15.72
N ASN A 87 -4.72 2.44 -15.57
CA ASN A 87 -4.55 1.63 -14.37
C ASN A 87 -3.07 1.40 -14.03
N LEU A 88 -2.19 1.23 -15.03
CA LEU A 88 -0.76 1.05 -14.83
C LEU A 88 -0.09 2.31 -14.25
N SER A 89 -0.49 3.48 -14.72
CA SER A 89 -0.02 4.78 -14.21
C SER A 89 -0.44 4.98 -12.75
N LEU A 90 -1.68 4.62 -12.42
CA LEU A 90 -2.16 4.64 -11.03
C LEU A 90 -1.38 3.65 -10.16
N VAL A 91 -1.20 2.41 -10.61
CA VAL A 91 -0.46 1.38 -9.86
C VAL A 91 0.99 1.81 -9.62
N SER A 92 1.67 2.34 -10.63
CA SER A 92 3.06 2.79 -10.50
C SER A 92 3.21 3.97 -9.53
N LEU A 93 2.28 4.94 -9.58
CA LEU A 93 2.22 6.06 -8.65
C LEU A 93 1.97 5.60 -7.21
N LEU A 94 0.99 4.71 -7.01
CA LEU A 94 0.71 4.11 -5.70
C LEU A 94 1.89 3.32 -5.17
N ARG A 95 2.65 2.65 -6.04
CA ARG A 95 3.84 1.89 -5.64
C ARG A 95 4.99 2.79 -5.18
N LEU A 96 5.17 3.93 -5.83
CA LEU A 96 6.11 4.95 -5.39
C LEU A 96 5.69 5.56 -4.04
N LEU A 97 4.42 5.99 -3.92
CA LEU A 97 3.87 6.51 -2.66
C LEU A 97 4.00 5.50 -1.52
N GLN A 98 3.72 4.23 -1.78
CA GLN A 98 3.89 3.16 -0.81
C GLN A 98 5.34 3.10 -0.30
N ALA A 99 6.33 3.08 -1.20
CA ALA A 99 7.74 3.01 -0.83
C ALA A 99 8.18 4.24 -0.02
N LEU A 100 7.68 5.42 -0.37
CA LEU A 100 7.94 6.64 0.39
C LEU A 100 7.32 6.60 1.79
N LEU A 101 6.07 6.12 1.92
CA LEU A 101 5.40 5.96 3.22
C LEU A 101 6.07 4.88 4.09
N ASP A 102 6.55 3.81 3.48
CA ASP A 102 7.32 2.77 4.16
C ASP A 102 8.66 3.33 4.69
N ALA A 103 9.26 4.30 3.99
CA ALA A 103 10.43 5.07 4.39
C ALA A 103 10.12 6.34 5.21
N ASP A 104 8.93 6.41 5.83
CA ASP A 104 8.50 7.54 6.65
C ASP A 104 8.56 8.92 5.98
N LEU A 105 8.48 8.94 4.64
CA LEU A 105 8.63 10.14 3.79
C LEU A 105 9.99 10.83 3.96
N GLU A 106 10.98 10.10 4.48
CA GLU A 106 12.35 10.52 4.68
C GLU A 106 13.24 9.65 3.78
N SER A 107 13.57 10.16 2.60
CA SER A 107 14.47 9.46 1.67
C SER A 107 15.56 10.39 1.17
N GLU A 108 16.80 9.90 1.16
CA GLU A 108 17.92 10.61 0.51
C GLU A 108 17.80 10.58 -1.03
N VAL A 109 17.05 9.60 -1.57
CA VAL A 109 16.81 9.46 -3.01
C VAL A 109 15.83 10.51 -3.51
N VAL A 110 14.81 10.82 -2.72
CA VAL A 110 13.70 11.69 -3.13
C VAL A 110 13.52 12.83 -2.14
N SER A 111 13.75 14.06 -2.60
CA SER A 111 13.41 15.26 -1.85
C SER A 111 11.95 15.63 -2.10
N LEU A 112 11.12 15.41 -1.08
CA LEU A 112 9.69 15.68 -1.17
C LEU A 112 9.42 17.18 -1.04
N THR A 113 8.74 17.74 -2.04
CA THR A 113 8.17 19.08 -1.94
C THR A 113 6.71 18.96 -1.52
N SER A 114 6.34 19.78 -0.54
CA SER A 114 4.97 19.85 -0.05
C SER A 114 4.51 21.30 0.08
N GLY A 115 3.31 21.55 -0.42
CA GLY A 115 2.67 22.84 -0.55
C GLY A 115 1.60 23.07 0.51
N PRO A 116 1.01 24.28 0.52
CA PRO A 116 -0.01 24.64 1.49
C PRO A 116 -1.31 23.83 1.31
N SER A 117 -1.47 23.10 0.21
CA SER A 117 -2.66 22.31 -0.05
C SER A 117 -2.77 21.07 0.85
N LEU A 118 -1.62 20.45 1.17
CA LEU A 118 -1.56 19.26 2.02
C LEU A 118 -1.29 19.57 3.51
N VAL A 119 -0.44 20.55 3.80
CA VAL A 119 0.07 20.80 5.17
C VAL A 119 -0.43 22.14 5.75
N GLY A 120 -1.18 22.93 4.97
CA GLY A 120 -1.71 24.22 5.41
C GLY A 120 -0.65 25.35 5.41
N PRO A 121 -1.01 26.54 5.91
CA PRO A 121 -0.09 27.68 6.00
C PRO A 121 1.01 27.42 7.05
N ARG A 122 2.21 27.97 6.81
CA ARG A 122 3.31 27.95 7.79
C ARG A 122 3.13 29.11 8.80
N PRO A 123 3.54 28.96 10.08
CA PRO A 123 4.18 27.79 10.69
C PRO A 123 3.19 26.63 10.94
N LEU A 124 3.70 25.41 10.83
CA LEU A 124 2.88 24.21 10.99
C LEU A 124 2.50 24.01 12.46
N GLY A 125 1.25 23.61 12.70
CA GLY A 125 0.82 23.15 14.02
C GLY A 125 1.53 21.85 14.42
N VAL A 126 1.50 21.50 15.71
CA VAL A 126 2.20 20.32 16.26
C VAL A 126 1.80 19.02 15.55
N GLU A 127 0.50 18.84 15.25
CA GLU A 127 0.03 17.64 14.55
C GLU A 127 0.51 17.59 13.10
N ASP A 128 0.36 18.67 12.32
CA ASP A 128 0.81 18.73 10.93
C ASP A 128 2.34 18.69 10.80
N GLY A 129 3.07 19.22 11.79
CA GLY A 129 4.52 19.12 11.88
C GLY A 129 5.00 17.69 12.08
N SER A 130 4.30 16.89 12.90
CA SER A 130 4.63 15.47 13.11
C SER A 130 4.43 14.62 11.85
N LEU A 131 3.52 15.05 10.96
CA LEU A 131 3.16 14.36 9.72
C LEU A 131 3.82 14.99 8.48
N TYR A 132 4.70 15.97 8.64
CA TYR A 132 5.41 16.57 7.52
C TYR A 132 6.21 15.48 6.78
N PRO A 133 6.19 15.45 5.43
CA PRO A 133 5.61 16.41 4.49
C PRO A 133 4.13 16.19 4.10
N LEU A 134 3.42 15.19 4.64
CA LEU A 134 2.04 14.86 4.25
C LEU A 134 0.98 15.72 4.94
N GLY A 135 1.14 15.99 6.24
CA GLY A 135 0.13 16.68 7.05
C GLY A 135 -1.15 15.86 7.28
N THR A 136 -2.01 16.34 8.18
CA THR A 136 -3.30 15.70 8.51
C THR A 136 -4.26 15.72 7.33
N ARG A 137 -4.36 16.87 6.63
CA ARG A 137 -5.21 17.02 5.45
C ARG A 137 -4.74 16.15 4.30
N GLY A 138 -3.43 16.11 4.03
CA GLY A 138 -2.88 15.22 3.02
C GLY A 138 -3.14 13.74 3.31
N ALA A 139 -3.06 13.33 4.59
CA ALA A 139 -3.42 11.97 5.00
C ALA A 139 -4.89 11.63 4.75
N GLN A 140 -5.80 12.55 5.06
CA GLN A 140 -7.24 12.39 4.77
C GLN A 140 -7.52 12.34 3.27
N CYS A 141 -6.90 13.23 2.50
CA CYS A 141 -6.98 13.28 1.04
C CYS A 141 -6.50 11.96 0.42
N LEU A 142 -5.33 11.46 0.82
CA LEU A 142 -4.78 10.21 0.32
C LEU A 142 -5.65 9.02 0.71
N SER A 143 -6.11 8.96 1.97
CA SER A 143 -7.05 7.91 2.39
C SER A 143 -8.33 7.90 1.56
N THR A 144 -8.90 9.08 1.29
CA THR A 144 -10.11 9.21 0.47
C THR A 144 -9.87 8.75 -0.97
N ALA A 145 -8.72 9.12 -1.54
CA ALA A 145 -8.34 8.69 -2.87
C ALA A 145 -8.20 7.16 -2.97
N LEU A 146 -7.46 6.55 -2.02
CA LEU A 146 -7.27 5.11 -1.91
C LEU A 146 -8.59 4.36 -1.76
N SER A 147 -9.46 4.81 -0.86
CA SER A 147 -10.81 4.27 -0.68
C SER A 147 -11.61 4.23 -1.99
N GLY A 148 -11.53 5.31 -2.78
CA GLY A 148 -12.19 5.35 -4.07
C GLY A 148 -11.48 4.55 -5.18
N LEU A 149 -10.26 4.07 -4.98
CA LEU A 149 -9.57 3.14 -5.89
C LEU A 149 -9.86 1.68 -5.55
N LEU A 150 -10.10 1.37 -4.26
CA LEU A 150 -10.51 0.03 -3.81
C LEU A 150 -11.84 -0.42 -4.42
N LEU A 151 -12.74 0.51 -4.75
CA LEU A 151 -14.01 0.22 -5.42
C LEU A 151 -13.88 0.00 -6.93
N GLN A 152 -12.68 0.18 -7.50
CA GLN A 152 -12.46 -0.13 -8.91
C GLN A 152 -12.32 -1.65 -9.09
N LYS A 153 -12.98 -2.19 -10.11
CA LYS A 153 -12.99 -3.64 -10.43
C LYS A 153 -11.71 -4.09 -11.14
N HIS A 154 -10.54 -3.65 -10.68
CA HIS A 154 -9.25 -3.98 -11.28
C HIS A 154 -8.28 -4.55 -10.24
N GLU A 155 -7.87 -5.80 -10.41
CA GLU A 155 -7.16 -6.58 -9.39
C GLU A 155 -5.82 -5.95 -8.98
N LEU A 156 -4.98 -5.58 -9.94
CA LEU A 156 -3.67 -4.98 -9.66
C LEU A 156 -3.81 -3.64 -8.90
N LEU A 157 -4.88 -2.90 -9.20
CA LEU A 157 -5.12 -1.61 -8.59
C LEU A 157 -5.70 -1.77 -7.18
N LEU A 158 -6.58 -2.76 -6.97
CA LEU A 158 -7.04 -3.17 -5.65
C LEU A 158 -5.84 -3.54 -4.77
N ARG A 159 -4.93 -4.39 -5.26
CA ARG A 159 -3.72 -4.80 -4.55
C ARG A 159 -2.81 -3.62 -4.22
N ALA A 160 -2.51 -2.76 -5.21
CA ALA A 160 -1.68 -1.57 -4.99
C ALA A 160 -2.31 -0.61 -3.98
N SER A 161 -3.63 -0.40 -4.04
CA SER A 161 -4.36 0.49 -3.15
C SER A 161 -4.39 -0.03 -1.71
N VAL A 162 -4.66 -1.34 -1.50
CA VAL A 162 -4.62 -1.95 -0.16
C VAL A 162 -3.21 -1.89 0.43
N ASN A 163 -2.18 -2.13 -0.38
CA ASN A 163 -0.80 -2.04 0.08
C ASN A 163 -0.43 -0.61 0.48
N CYS A 164 -0.74 0.37 -0.37
CA CYS A 164 -0.48 1.78 -0.09
C CYS A 164 -1.28 2.28 1.14
N LEU A 165 -2.52 1.83 1.32
CA LEU A 165 -3.31 2.13 2.53
C LEU A 165 -2.66 1.53 3.78
N GLY A 166 -2.14 0.30 3.68
CA GLY A 166 -1.39 -0.33 4.76
C GLY A 166 -0.15 0.48 5.17
N SER A 167 0.63 0.94 4.18
CA SER A 167 1.80 1.80 4.42
C SER A 167 1.42 3.16 4.98
N LEU A 168 0.33 3.79 4.49
CA LEU A 168 -0.19 5.04 5.04
C LEU A 168 -0.58 4.89 6.51
N LEU A 169 -1.34 3.85 6.85
CA LEU A 169 -1.74 3.61 8.23
C LEU A 169 -0.54 3.27 9.12
N GLY A 170 0.44 2.54 8.59
CA GLY A 170 1.70 2.29 9.29
C GLY A 170 2.48 3.57 9.59
N PHE A 171 2.62 4.45 8.59
CA PHE A 171 3.24 5.77 8.74
C PHE A 171 2.52 6.63 9.78
N LEU A 172 1.18 6.76 9.65
CA LEU A 172 0.37 7.50 10.61
C LEU A 172 0.50 6.92 12.01
N GLN A 173 0.51 5.60 12.16
CA GLN A 173 0.65 4.96 13.47
C GLN A 173 2.00 5.26 14.13
N ARG A 174 3.08 5.41 13.35
CA ARG A 174 4.41 5.77 13.85
C ARG A 174 4.52 7.25 14.22
N ARG A 175 3.93 8.14 13.41
CA ARG A 175 4.09 9.60 13.54
C ARG A 175 2.97 10.29 14.34
N SER A 176 1.72 9.91 14.12
CA SER A 176 0.53 10.45 14.80
C SER A 176 -0.58 9.38 14.98
N PRO A 177 -0.56 8.63 16.10
CA PRO A 177 -1.56 7.60 16.38
C PRO A 177 -3.00 8.15 16.45
N SER A 178 -3.20 9.42 16.81
CA SER A 178 -4.51 10.08 16.80
C SER A 178 -5.06 10.20 15.37
N THR A 179 -4.25 10.66 14.43
CA THR A 179 -4.62 10.76 13.02
C THR A 179 -4.85 9.37 12.40
N ALA A 180 -4.04 8.37 12.75
CA ALA A 180 -4.24 6.99 12.32
C ALA A 180 -5.64 6.48 12.73
N LYS A 181 -6.03 6.67 13.99
CA LYS A 181 -7.36 6.31 14.50
C LYS A 181 -8.46 7.05 13.75
N PHE A 182 -8.30 8.36 13.52
CA PHE A 182 -9.29 9.14 12.79
C PHE A 182 -9.53 8.61 11.37
N VAL A 183 -8.47 8.23 10.66
CA VAL A 183 -8.55 7.69 9.29
C VAL A 183 -9.23 6.31 9.28
N VAL A 184 -8.90 5.43 10.25
CA VAL A 184 -9.49 4.09 10.31
C VAL A 184 -10.95 4.11 10.75
N CYS A 185 -11.32 4.99 11.68
CA CYS A 185 -12.68 5.11 12.20
C CYS A 185 -13.65 5.82 11.24
N GLN A 186 -13.22 6.17 10.03
CA GLN A 186 -14.12 6.73 9.01
C GLN A 186 -15.21 5.72 8.66
N GLN A 187 -16.47 6.16 8.70
CA GLN A 187 -17.65 5.34 8.38
C GLN A 187 -17.59 4.75 6.98
N TRP A 188 -16.89 5.41 6.05
CA TRP A 188 -16.63 4.92 4.70
C TRP A 188 -15.89 3.59 4.69
N ASN A 189 -14.99 3.30 5.64
CA ASN A 189 -14.25 2.04 5.67
C ASN A 189 -15.17 0.83 5.86
N ARG A 190 -16.23 0.99 6.66
CA ARG A 190 -17.28 -0.03 6.81
C ARG A 190 -18.03 -0.24 5.50
N PHE A 191 -18.47 0.84 4.86
CA PHE A 191 -19.17 0.76 3.59
C PHE A 191 -18.30 0.09 2.51
N LEU A 192 -17.01 0.39 2.46
CA LEU A 192 -16.07 -0.23 1.53
C LEU A 192 -15.96 -1.74 1.73
N VAL A 193 -15.79 -2.20 2.97
CA VAL A 193 -15.73 -3.63 3.29
C VAL A 193 -17.04 -4.31 2.89
N TYR A 194 -18.18 -3.71 3.24
CA TYR A 194 -19.48 -4.22 2.83
C TYR A 194 -19.61 -4.32 1.30
N CYS A 195 -19.26 -3.27 0.55
CA CYS A 195 -19.30 -3.28 -0.92
C CYS A 195 -18.42 -4.37 -1.53
N LEU A 196 -17.22 -4.59 -0.98
CA LEU A 196 -16.32 -5.63 -1.46
C LEU A 196 -16.87 -7.04 -1.18
N LEU A 197 -17.38 -7.29 0.03
CA LEU A 197 -17.92 -8.60 0.42
C LEU A 197 -19.27 -8.90 -0.26
N SER A 198 -20.05 -7.89 -0.60
CA SER A 198 -21.31 -8.02 -1.34
C SER A 198 -21.13 -8.13 -2.86
N SER A 199 -19.91 -7.90 -3.39
CA SER A 199 -19.63 -7.99 -4.83
C SER A 199 -19.52 -9.44 -5.37
N GLY A 200 -19.75 -10.46 -4.52
CA GLY A 200 -19.80 -11.88 -4.91
C GLY A 200 -18.75 -12.74 -4.21
N GLU A 201 -18.88 -14.06 -4.33
CA GLU A 201 -18.06 -15.06 -3.63
C GLU A 201 -16.56 -14.92 -3.90
N SER A 202 -16.18 -14.55 -5.13
CA SER A 202 -14.78 -14.37 -5.51
C SER A 202 -14.07 -13.28 -4.71
N TYR A 203 -14.78 -12.21 -4.31
CA TYR A 203 -14.22 -11.14 -3.48
C TYR A 203 -14.22 -11.49 -1.99
N ARG A 204 -15.18 -12.31 -1.53
CA ARG A 204 -15.26 -12.75 -0.12
C ARG A 204 -14.04 -13.56 0.32
N LEU A 205 -13.46 -14.32 -0.60
CA LEU A 205 -12.27 -15.16 -0.36
C LEU A 205 -10.99 -14.56 -0.94
N HIS A 206 -11.06 -13.33 -1.44
CA HIS A 206 -9.93 -12.70 -2.09
C HIS A 206 -8.87 -12.28 -1.06
N PRO A 207 -7.60 -12.69 -1.21
CA PRO A 207 -6.54 -12.43 -0.22
C PRO A 207 -6.34 -10.94 0.07
N VAL A 208 -6.48 -10.09 -0.95
CA VAL A 208 -6.34 -8.64 -0.81
C VAL A 208 -7.48 -8.03 0.02
N VAL A 209 -8.70 -8.57 -0.07
CA VAL A 209 -9.82 -8.11 0.75
C VAL A 209 -9.59 -8.51 2.20
N HIS A 210 -9.13 -9.75 2.46
CA HIS A 210 -8.74 -10.18 3.81
C HIS A 210 -7.61 -9.32 4.39
N LYS A 211 -6.63 -8.94 3.56
CA LYS A 211 -5.53 -8.06 3.95
C LYS A 211 -6.03 -6.67 4.33
N LEU A 212 -6.93 -6.07 3.53
CA LEU A 212 -7.56 -4.79 3.85
C LEU A 212 -8.26 -4.85 5.21
N ILE A 213 -9.09 -5.87 5.38
CA ILE A 213 -9.86 -6.10 6.60
C ILE A 213 -8.90 -6.27 7.82
N THR A 214 -7.81 -7.03 7.64
CA THR A 214 -6.76 -7.21 8.66
C THR A 214 -6.07 -5.90 9.03
N ILE A 215 -5.75 -5.06 8.03
CA ILE A 215 -5.13 -3.74 8.24
C ILE A 215 -6.04 -2.83 9.06
N LEU A 216 -7.33 -2.80 8.73
CA LEU A 216 -8.33 -2.00 9.45
C LEU A 216 -8.50 -2.49 10.89
N LEU A 217 -8.47 -3.80 11.15
CA LEU A 217 -8.50 -4.35 12.51
C LEU A 217 -7.24 -4.01 13.32
N LYS A 218 -6.07 -4.07 12.68
CA LYS A 218 -4.80 -3.83 13.36
C LYS A 218 -4.69 -2.38 13.86
N HIS A 219 -5.21 -1.43 13.09
CA HIS A 219 -5.05 0.01 13.38
C HIS A 219 -6.33 0.66 13.94
N GLY A 220 -7.47 -0.01 13.82
CA GLY A 220 -8.74 0.44 14.39
C GLY A 220 -8.91 -0.07 15.81
N ASN A 221 -9.11 0.83 16.77
CA ASN A 221 -9.71 0.41 18.03
C ASN A 221 -11.15 -0.01 17.75
N SER A 222 -11.45 -1.22 18.18
CA SER A 222 -12.56 -2.11 17.87
C SER A 222 -14.01 -1.62 17.96
N ALA A 223 -14.25 -0.33 18.22
CA ALA A 223 -15.58 0.25 18.37
C ALA A 223 -16.20 0.76 17.04
N ALA A 224 -15.39 1.08 16.02
CA ALA A 224 -15.88 1.82 14.84
C ALA A 224 -16.29 0.94 13.65
N VAL A 225 -15.98 -0.36 13.65
CA VAL A 225 -16.31 -1.28 12.55
C VAL A 225 -17.16 -2.41 13.14
N LEU A 226 -18.48 -2.34 12.95
CA LEU A 226 -19.43 -3.29 13.54
C LEU A 226 -19.40 -4.64 12.78
N TRP A 227 -18.55 -5.54 13.27
CA TRP A 227 -17.90 -6.61 12.50
C TRP A 227 -18.68 -7.93 12.35
N GLU A 228 -19.78 -8.09 13.07
CA GLU A 228 -20.45 -9.37 13.26
C GLU A 228 -21.00 -10.03 11.97
N PRO A 229 -21.72 -9.31 11.06
CA PRO A 229 -22.24 -9.94 9.84
C PRO A 229 -21.15 -10.23 8.80
N ASP A 230 -20.13 -9.37 8.71
CA ASP A 230 -19.08 -9.47 7.68
C ASP A 230 -18.17 -10.68 7.92
N LEU A 231 -17.83 -10.97 9.19
CA LEU A 231 -17.04 -12.16 9.56
C LEU A 231 -17.80 -13.45 9.27
N LEU A 232 -19.10 -13.47 9.59
CA LEU A 232 -19.94 -14.64 9.35
C LEU A 232 -19.96 -14.99 7.86
N TRP A 233 -20.09 -13.99 6.98
CA TRP A 233 -20.07 -14.19 5.53
C TRP A 233 -18.74 -14.74 5.01
N VAL A 234 -17.61 -14.30 5.58
CA VAL A 234 -16.30 -14.86 5.21
C VAL A 234 -16.22 -16.32 5.66
N MET A 235 -16.70 -16.65 6.85
CA MET A 235 -16.68 -18.02 7.37
C MET A 235 -17.59 -18.97 6.58
N GLU A 236 -18.81 -18.55 6.26
CA GLU A 236 -19.73 -19.29 5.40
C GLU A 236 -19.13 -19.52 4.01
N ALA A 237 -18.50 -18.51 3.41
CA ALA A 237 -17.84 -18.67 2.11
C ALA A 237 -16.69 -19.69 2.16
N VAL A 238 -15.90 -19.72 3.23
CA VAL A 238 -14.81 -20.70 3.42
C VAL A 238 -15.37 -22.12 3.58
N GLU A 239 -16.48 -22.27 4.29
CA GLU A 239 -17.12 -23.58 4.50
C GLU A 239 -17.75 -24.11 3.21
N LEU A 240 -18.40 -23.24 2.43
CA LEU A 240 -19.01 -23.60 1.15
C LEU A 240 -17.96 -23.99 0.09
N ARG A 241 -16.88 -23.21 -0.03
CA ARG A 241 -15.81 -23.50 -1.01
C ARG A 241 -14.86 -24.60 -0.53
N GLY A 242 -14.75 -24.80 0.77
CA GLY A 242 -13.81 -25.73 1.37
C GLY A 242 -12.36 -25.21 1.35
N VAL A 243 -11.62 -25.51 2.43
CA VAL A 243 -10.24 -25.04 2.62
C VAL A 243 -9.26 -25.55 1.55
N LYS A 244 -9.54 -26.73 0.98
CA LYS A 244 -8.67 -27.38 0.00
C LYS A 244 -8.67 -26.69 -1.37
N GLU A 245 -9.69 -25.90 -1.67
CA GLU A 245 -9.85 -25.18 -2.94
C GLU A 245 -9.30 -23.75 -2.88
N LEU A 246 -8.79 -23.32 -1.73
CA LEU A 246 -8.21 -21.99 -1.55
C LEU A 246 -6.77 -21.96 -2.08
N SER A 247 -6.39 -20.85 -2.70
CA SER A 247 -4.98 -20.59 -3.02
C SER A 247 -4.14 -20.45 -1.75
N GLU A 248 -2.83 -20.64 -1.87
CA GLU A 248 -1.88 -20.45 -0.77
C GLU A 248 -1.96 -19.02 -0.20
N GLU A 249 -2.06 -18.01 -1.07
CA GLU A 249 -2.17 -16.60 -0.69
C GLU A 249 -3.48 -16.32 0.07
N ALA A 250 -4.60 -16.89 -0.40
CA ALA A 250 -5.90 -16.76 0.27
C ALA A 250 -5.88 -17.43 1.65
N THR A 251 -5.31 -18.64 1.74
CA THR A 251 -5.15 -19.39 3.00
C THR A 251 -4.33 -18.61 4.02
N GLN A 252 -3.17 -18.06 3.60
CA GLN A 252 -2.31 -17.29 4.48
C GLN A 252 -2.98 -15.99 4.94
N SER A 253 -3.63 -15.26 4.01
CA SER A 253 -4.30 -14.00 4.31
C SER A 253 -5.50 -14.19 5.23
N LEU A 254 -6.30 -15.24 5.02
CA LEU A 254 -7.40 -15.64 5.87
C LEU A 254 -6.91 -16.04 7.27
N ARG A 255 -5.80 -16.78 7.38
CA ARG A 255 -5.22 -17.14 8.68
C ARG A 255 -4.80 -15.91 9.46
N LEU A 256 -4.15 -14.94 8.80
CA LEU A 256 -3.75 -13.68 9.44
C LEU A 256 -4.98 -12.88 9.89
N LEU A 257 -6.00 -12.79 9.05
CA LEU A 257 -7.27 -12.16 9.35
C LEU A 257 -7.91 -12.75 10.61
N LEU A 258 -8.17 -14.06 10.62
CA LEU A 258 -8.83 -14.75 11.72
C LEU A 258 -8.01 -14.67 13.02
N THR A 259 -6.68 -14.75 12.92
CA THR A 259 -5.80 -14.56 14.08
C THR A 259 -5.89 -13.13 14.62
N GLN A 260 -5.92 -12.14 13.74
CA GLN A 260 -6.08 -10.74 14.14
C GLN A 260 -7.45 -10.50 14.77
N THR A 261 -8.52 -11.11 14.25
CA THR A 261 -9.87 -11.06 14.81
C THR A 261 -9.90 -11.58 16.25
N LEU A 262 -9.23 -12.72 16.53
CA LEU A 262 -9.16 -13.27 17.89
C LEU A 262 -8.37 -12.41 18.88
N ARG A 263 -7.44 -11.58 18.38
CA ARG A 263 -6.61 -10.69 19.21
C ARG A 263 -7.24 -9.31 19.43
N SER A 264 -8.22 -8.94 18.61
CA SER A 264 -8.84 -7.61 18.62
C SER A 264 -10.02 -7.55 19.60
N VAL A 265 -10.23 -6.42 20.27
CA VAL A 265 -11.27 -6.24 21.32
C VAL A 265 -12.62 -5.82 20.71
N LEU A 266 -13.20 -6.66 19.84
CA LEU A 266 -14.40 -6.32 19.04
C LEU A 266 -15.62 -5.85 19.86
N GLN A 267 -16.38 -4.90 19.31
CA GLN A 267 -17.68 -4.48 19.84
C GLN A 267 -18.79 -4.66 18.79
N PRO A 268 -19.80 -5.54 19.04
CA PRO A 268 -19.91 -6.46 20.17
C PRO A 268 -18.80 -7.54 20.17
N PRO A 269 -18.43 -8.09 21.34
CA PRO A 269 -17.44 -9.16 21.42
C PRO A 269 -17.99 -10.44 20.76
N LEU A 270 -17.12 -11.23 20.13
CA LEU A 270 -17.52 -12.51 19.56
C LEU A 270 -18.14 -13.41 20.63
N THR A 271 -19.22 -14.10 20.26
CA THR A 271 -19.77 -15.19 21.08
C THR A 271 -18.77 -16.35 21.19
N GLU A 272 -18.86 -17.15 22.25
CA GLU A 272 -17.96 -18.30 22.42
C GLU A 272 -18.08 -19.31 21.26
N GLU A 273 -19.28 -19.47 20.69
CA GLU A 273 -19.51 -20.28 19.49
C GLU A 273 -18.74 -19.74 18.29
N GLN A 274 -18.81 -18.43 18.02
CA GLN A 274 -18.06 -17.79 16.95
C GLN A 274 -16.55 -17.94 17.16
N LYS A 275 -16.05 -17.74 18.40
CA LYS A 275 -14.63 -17.94 18.72
C LYS A 275 -14.19 -19.39 18.46
N GLN A 276 -15.00 -20.37 18.84
CA GLN A 276 -14.71 -21.78 18.63
C GLN A 276 -14.73 -22.12 17.14
N ARG A 277 -15.68 -21.59 16.38
CA ARG A 277 -15.77 -21.75 14.92
C ARG A 277 -14.53 -21.16 14.23
N VAL A 278 -14.11 -19.94 14.60
CA VAL A 278 -12.88 -19.31 14.09
C VAL A 278 -11.64 -20.15 14.42
N LYS A 279 -11.51 -20.65 15.64
CA LYS A 279 -10.39 -21.53 16.04
C LYS A 279 -10.38 -22.85 15.23
N SER A 280 -11.55 -23.41 14.94
CA SER A 280 -11.68 -24.62 14.11
C SER A 280 -11.15 -24.37 12.69
N VAL A 281 -11.57 -23.26 12.07
CA VAL A 281 -11.10 -22.87 10.73
C VAL A 281 -9.59 -22.61 10.73
N ILE A 282 -9.05 -21.90 11.72
CA ILE A 282 -7.59 -21.68 11.80
C ILE A 282 -6.82 -23.01 11.84
N LYS A 283 -7.32 -24.01 12.59
CA LYS A 283 -6.70 -25.34 12.67
C LYS A 283 -6.75 -26.08 11.33
N SER A 284 -7.86 -26.00 10.60
CA SER A 284 -7.96 -26.64 9.28
C SER A 284 -7.02 -25.98 8.26
N LEU A 285 -6.87 -24.65 8.30
CA LEU A 285 -5.89 -23.93 7.46
C LEU A 285 -4.44 -24.34 7.78
N ALA A 286 -4.12 -24.59 9.06
CA ALA A 286 -2.77 -24.96 9.49
C ALA A 286 -2.36 -26.37 9.04
N LEU A 287 -3.31 -27.31 8.95
CA LEU A 287 -3.05 -28.68 8.52
C LEU A 287 -2.61 -28.77 7.05
N HIS A 288 -2.86 -27.73 6.25
CA HIS A 288 -2.56 -27.66 4.82
C HIS A 288 -1.31 -26.86 4.47
N THR A 289 -0.55 -26.38 5.46
CA THR A 289 0.72 -25.70 5.18
C THR A 289 1.84 -26.73 5.01
N PRO A 290 2.49 -26.87 3.85
CA PRO A 290 3.69 -27.71 3.75
C PRO A 290 4.77 -27.17 4.71
N PRO A 291 5.57 -28.05 5.34
CA PRO A 291 6.56 -27.63 6.31
C PRO A 291 7.63 -26.78 5.62
N ASN A 292 7.82 -25.55 6.10
CA ASN A 292 9.01 -24.70 5.91
C ASN A 292 9.60 -24.71 4.48
N LEU A 293 9.11 -23.84 3.60
CA LEU A 293 9.98 -23.36 2.52
C LEU A 293 10.96 -22.37 3.16
N PRO A 294 12.29 -22.60 3.12
CA PRO A 294 13.25 -21.65 3.66
C PRO A 294 13.02 -20.29 3.01
N SER A 295 13.20 -19.22 3.78
CA SER A 295 13.02 -17.78 3.50
C SER A 295 13.83 -17.22 2.31
N LYS A 296 14.28 -18.07 1.40
CA LYS A 296 15.18 -17.80 0.30
C LYS A 296 14.52 -17.93 -1.06
N VAL A 297 13.19 -17.86 -1.19
CA VAL A 297 12.53 -17.87 -2.51
C VAL A 297 11.61 -16.67 -2.66
N LEU A 298 11.94 -15.78 -3.59
CA LEU A 298 11.08 -14.68 -4.02
C LEU A 298 10.20 -15.17 -5.18
N ARG A 299 8.89 -15.10 -5.03
CA ARG A 299 7.96 -15.40 -6.12
C ARG A 299 7.48 -14.10 -6.77
N PHE A 300 7.61 -14.01 -8.10
CA PHE A 300 7.13 -12.90 -8.91
C PHE A 300 6.21 -13.47 -10.00
N GLY A 301 4.90 -13.36 -9.80
CA GLY A 301 3.92 -14.06 -10.63
C GLY A 301 4.13 -15.58 -10.56
N ASP A 302 4.25 -16.22 -11.73
CA ASP A 302 4.48 -17.67 -11.84
C ASP A 302 5.98 -18.06 -11.74
N VAL A 303 6.87 -17.09 -11.55
CA VAL A 303 8.32 -17.33 -11.48
C VAL A 303 8.78 -17.36 -10.03
N SER A 304 9.47 -18.44 -9.65
CA SER A 304 10.11 -18.55 -8.33
C SER A 304 11.63 -18.40 -8.47
N ILE A 305 12.20 -17.45 -7.73
CA ILE A 305 13.63 -17.11 -7.75
C ILE A 305 14.25 -17.54 -6.43
N CYS A 306 15.21 -18.45 -6.48
CA CYS A 306 15.96 -18.91 -5.32
C CYS A 306 17.09 -17.91 -4.98
N LEU A 307 16.97 -17.22 -3.85
CA LEU A 307 17.95 -16.30 -3.29
C LEU A 307 19.28 -16.96 -2.89
N SER A 308 19.33 -18.30 -2.87
CA SER A 308 20.57 -19.07 -2.62
C SER A 308 21.64 -18.81 -3.69
N ASP A 309 21.22 -18.43 -4.91
CA ASP A 309 22.10 -18.24 -6.06
C ASP A 309 22.81 -16.87 -6.05
N PHE A 310 22.46 -15.97 -5.14
CA PHE A 310 23.05 -14.62 -5.01
C PHE A 310 24.16 -14.54 -3.93
N THR A 311 24.69 -15.68 -3.48
CA THR A 311 25.84 -15.67 -2.57
C THR A 311 27.11 -15.25 -3.33
N VAL A 312 27.43 -13.96 -3.28
CA VAL A 312 28.73 -13.44 -3.68
C VAL A 312 29.76 -14.07 -2.75
N LYS A 313 30.58 -14.98 -3.29
CA LYS A 313 31.78 -15.47 -2.60
C LYS A 313 32.68 -14.27 -2.36
N SER A 314 32.84 -13.87 -1.11
CA SER A 314 33.91 -12.97 -0.72
C SER A 314 35.19 -13.81 -0.72
N GLU A 315 35.92 -13.76 -1.83
CA GLU A 315 37.28 -14.31 -1.88
C GLU A 315 38.16 -13.42 -1.01
N VAL A 316 38.56 -13.98 0.13
CA VAL A 316 39.60 -13.42 0.99
C VAL A 316 40.92 -13.57 0.24
N PHE A 317 41.49 -12.45 -0.21
CA PHE A 317 42.88 -12.40 -0.64
C PHE A 317 43.77 -12.58 0.60
N GLN A 318 44.53 -13.68 0.62
CA GLN A 318 45.76 -13.82 1.40
C GLN A 318 46.95 -13.62 0.47
#